data_AF-A0A496ZRF0-F1
#
_entry.id   AF-A0A496ZRF0-F1
#
_cell.length_a   1.000
_cell.length_b   1.000
_cell.length_c   1.000
_cell.angle_alpha   90.00
_cell.angle_beta   90.00
_cell.angle_gamma   90.00
#
_symmetry.space_group_name_H-M   'P 1'
#
loop_
_entity.id
_entity.type
_entity.pdbx_description
1 polymer ?
#
loop_
_entity_poly.entity_id
_entity_poly.type
_entity_poly.pdbx_seq_one_letter_code
_entity_poly.pdbx_strand_id
1 'polypeptide(L)' 'MITKDMWIEEILDKYSDAQKFLSEHGIVCVMCGEPVWGSLQEQMEEKGFSKDEQDNLVKELNEYLISHKITRKNTKRY' A
#
# COMPACT_ATOMS: atom_id res chain seq x y z
N MET A 1 7.96 -10.08 3.84
CA MET A 1 7.38 -10.08 2.48
C MET A 1 5.91 -9.78 2.62
N ILE A 2 5.39 -8.88 1.80
CA ILE A 2 3.99 -8.47 1.72
C ILE A 2 3.32 -9.22 0.58
N THR A 3 2.04 -9.54 0.71
CA THR A 3 1.20 -10.16 -0.33
C THR A 3 0.01 -9.27 -0.66
N LYS A 4 -0.57 -9.42 -1.87
CA LYS A 4 -1.78 -8.67 -2.29
C LYS A 4 -3.02 -8.95 -1.44
N ASP A 5 -3.07 -10.11 -0.80
CA ASP A 5 -4.16 -10.49 0.12
C ASP A 5 -4.06 -9.78 1.48
N MET A 6 -2.90 -9.19 1.80
CA MET A 6 -2.76 -8.43 3.04
C MET A 6 -3.62 -7.17 3.02
N TRP A 7 -4.15 -6.86 4.20
CA TRP A 7 -4.85 -5.62 4.47
C TRP A 7 -3.90 -4.45 4.35
N ILE A 8 -4.36 -3.38 3.70
CA ILE A 8 -3.57 -2.16 3.56
C ILE A 8 -3.21 -1.60 4.94
N GLU A 9 -4.12 -1.66 5.91
CA GLU A 9 -3.82 -1.24 7.30
C GLU A 9 -2.64 -1.98 7.90
N GLU A 10 -2.60 -3.31 7.78
CA GLU A 10 -1.48 -4.13 8.27
C GLU A 10 -0.16 -3.77 7.59
N ILE A 11 -0.22 -3.41 6.30
CA ILE A 11 0.92 -2.95 5.53
C ILE A 11 1.37 -1.58 6.04
N LEU A 12 0.46 -0.63 6.22
CA LEU A 12 0.75 0.73 6.67
C LEU A 12 1.22 0.79 8.13
N ASP A 13 0.67 -0.06 9.00
CA ASP A 13 1.08 -0.21 10.40
C ASP A 13 2.53 -0.72 10.49
N LYS A 14 2.87 -1.70 9.65
CA LYS A 14 4.23 -2.26 9.58
C LYS A 14 5.20 -1.35 8.81
N TYR A 15 4.70 -0.64 7.79
CA TYR A 15 5.48 0.10 6.82
C TYR A 15 4.77 1.41 6.44
N SER A 16 5.13 2.49 7.14
CA SER A 16 4.56 3.82 6.89
C SER A 16 4.87 4.34 5.48
N ASP A 17 6.03 4.00 4.93
CA ASP A 17 6.44 4.36 3.57
C ASP A 17 5.62 3.69 2.46
N ALA A 18 4.94 2.57 2.76
CA ALA A 18 4.05 1.92 1.79
C ALA A 18 2.92 2.86 1.36
N GLN A 19 2.45 3.75 2.25
CA GLN A 19 1.46 4.77 1.91
C GLN A 19 1.93 5.64 0.73
N LYS A 20 3.20 6.07 0.78
CA LYS A 20 3.77 6.96 -0.22
C LYS A 20 3.89 6.24 -1.57
N PHE A 21 4.39 5.01 -1.56
CA PHE A 21 4.49 4.17 -2.75
C PHE A 21 3.12 3.95 -3.41
N LEU A 22 2.12 3.55 -2.62
CA LEU A 22 0.75 3.34 -3.11
C LEU A 22 0.16 4.64 -3.67
N SER A 23 0.40 5.76 -2.98
CA SER A 23 -0.06 7.07 -3.43
C SER A 23 0.60 7.53 -4.74
N GLU A 24 1.89 7.23 -4.97
CA GLU A 24 2.58 7.50 -6.24
C GLU A 24 2.02 6.66 -7.39
N HIS A 25 1.66 5.40 -7.13
CA HIS A 25 0.96 4.53 -8.09
C HIS A 25 -0.53 4.88 -8.26
N GLY A 26 -1.02 5.93 -7.58
CA GLY A 26 -2.40 6.39 -7.68
C GLY A 26 -3.40 5.49 -6.96
N ILE A 27 -2.94 4.60 -6.08
CA ILE A 27 -3.78 3.84 -5.15
C ILE A 27 -4.05 4.77 -3.96
N VAL A 28 -5.24 5.36 -3.96
CA VAL A 28 -5.66 6.35 -2.97
C VAL A 28 -6.23 5.63 -1.76
N CYS A 29 -5.46 5.58 -0.66
CA CYS A 29 -5.93 4.98 0.60
C CYS A 29 -6.98 5.84 1.34
N VAL A 30 -7.27 7.06 0.87
CA VAL A 30 -8.22 8.00 1.50
C VAL A 30 -9.09 8.64 0.42
N MET A 31 -10.34 8.19 0.28
CA MET A 31 -11.28 8.78 -0.66
C MET A 31 -12.39 9.50 0.10
N CYS A 32 -12.58 10.80 -0.17
CA CYS A 32 -13.72 11.59 0.30
C CYS A 32 -14.02 11.55 1.83
N GLY A 33 -12.99 11.50 2.68
CA GLY A 33 -13.16 11.61 4.14
C GLY A 33 -13.44 10.29 4.88
N GLU A 34 -13.55 9.17 4.16
CA GLU A 34 -13.59 7.83 4.73
C GLU A 34 -12.35 7.04 4.27
N PRO A 35 -11.58 6.43 5.19
CA PRO A 35 -10.43 5.62 4.81
C PRO A 35 -10.92 4.37 4.07
N VAL A 36 -10.25 4.04 2.97
CA VAL A 36 -10.63 2.84 2.21
C VAL A 36 -10.01 1.63 2.90
N TRP A 37 -10.86 0.86 3.56
CA TRP A 37 -10.51 -0.36 4.28
C TRP A 37 -10.77 -1.58 3.42
N GLY A 38 -9.70 -2.23 2.96
CA GLY A 38 -9.76 -3.45 2.16
C GLY A 38 -8.38 -4.08 1.98
N SER A 39 -8.35 -5.24 1.33
CA SER A 39 -7.09 -5.86 0.91
C SER A 39 -6.40 -5.00 -0.17
N LEU A 40 -5.08 -5.11 -0.26
CA LEU A 40 -4.31 -4.45 -1.33
C LEU A 40 -4.87 -4.85 -2.70
N GLN A 41 -5.25 -6.12 -2.85
CA GLN A 41 -5.88 -6.66 -4.05
C GLN A 41 -7.18 -5.93 -4.40
N GLU A 42 -8.12 -5.78 -3.47
CA GLU A 42 -9.40 -5.09 -3.74
C GLU A 42 -9.18 -3.68 -4.27
N GLN A 43 -8.26 -2.92 -3.69
CA GLN A 43 -7.95 -1.57 -4.17
C GLN A 43 -7.35 -1.57 -5.58
N MET A 44 -6.53 -2.57 -5.89
CA MET A 44 -5.99 -2.74 -7.23
C MET A 44 -7.10 -3.16 -8.22
N GLU A 45 -8.02 -4.04 -7.82
CA GLU A 45 -9.14 -4.49 -8.64
C GLU A 45 -10.14 -3.35 -8.92
N GLU A 46 -10.47 -2.54 -7.92
CA GLU A 46 -11.32 -1.34 -8.05
C GLU A 46 -10.74 -0.33 -9.04
N LYS A 47 -9.41 -0.22 -9.07
CA LYS A 47 -8.68 0.60 -10.04
C LYS A 47 -8.58 -0.02 -11.43
N GLY A 48 -8.93 -1.29 -11.60
CA GLY A 48 -8.84 -2.02 -12.86
C GLY A 48 -7.46 -2.60 -13.15
N PHE A 49 -6.59 -2.77 -12.14
CA PHE A 49 -5.31 -3.45 -12.31
C PHE A 49 -5.52 -4.94 -12.57
N SER A 50 -4.85 -5.46 -13.60
CA SER A 50 -4.85 -6.88 -13.93
C SER A 50 -4.01 -7.69 -12.93
N LYS A 51 -4.22 -9.01 -12.88
CA LYS A 51 -3.48 -9.90 -11.96
C LYS A 51 -1.95 -9.81 -12.09
N ASP A 52 -1.44 -9.57 -13.29
CA ASP A 52 -0.02 -9.39 -13.59
C ASP A 52 0.52 -8.08 -12.99
N GLU A 53 -0.20 -6.98 -13.24
CA GLU A 53 0.11 -5.65 -12.66
C GLU A 53 0.09 -5.69 -11.13
N GLN A 54 -0.87 -6.40 -10.55
CA GLN A 54 -0.95 -6.58 -9.10
C GLN A 54 0.28 -7.31 -8.54
N ASP A 55 0.75 -8.35 -9.23
CA ASP A 55 1.94 -9.09 -8.82
C ASP A 55 3.19 -8.22 -8.93
N ASN A 56 3.31 -7.50 -10.05
CA ASN A 56 4.41 -6.58 -10.29
C ASN A 56 4.45 -5.46 -9.21
N LEU A 57 3.30 -4.86 -8.89
CA LEU A 57 3.19 -3.82 -7.88
C LEU A 57 3.56 -4.33 -6.48
N VAL A 58 3.11 -5.53 -6.10
CA VAL A 58 3.50 -6.16 -4.82
C VAL A 58 4.99 -6.43 -4.77
N LYS A 59 5.58 -6.85 -5.89
CA LYS A 59 7.02 -7.12 -6.00
C LYS A 59 7.81 -5.82 -5.85
N GLU A 60 7.45 -4.78 -6.61
CA GLU A 60 8.06 -3.45 -6.50
C GLU A 60 7.90 -2.87 -5.10
N LEU A 61 6.73 -3.01 -4.47
CA LEU A 61 6.50 -2.60 -3.08
C LEU A 61 7.46 -3.33 -2.13
N ASN A 62 7.60 -4.65 -2.26
CA ASN A 62 8.53 -5.41 -1.43
C ASN A 62 9.98 -4.94 -1.62
N GLU A 63 10.42 -4.72 -2.86
CA GLU A 63 11.76 -4.22 -3.17
C GLU A 63 11.99 -2.80 -2.61
N TYR A 64 11.01 -1.92 -2.80
CA TYR A 64 11.02 -0.56 -2.26
C TYR A 64 11.18 -0.56 -0.74
N LEU A 65 10.40 -1.39 -0.04
CA LEU A 65 10.43 -1.52 1.41
C LEU A 65 11.71 -2.18 1.93
N ILE A 66 12.29 -3.15 1.20
CA ILE A 66 13.60 -3.72 1.55
C ILE A 66 14.67 -2.64 1.48
N SER A 67 14.63 -1.78 0.45
CA SER A 67 15.56 -0.68 0.25
C SER A 67 15.37 0.45 1.29
N HIS A 68 14.12 0.73 1.69
CA HIS A 68 13.74 1.81 2.62
C HIS A 68 13.59 1.37 4.08
N LYS A 69 14.18 0.24 4.50
CA LYS A 69 14.02 -0.36 5.85
C LYS A 69 14.38 0.52 7.06
N ILE A 70 14.70 1.81 6.91
CA ILE A 70 15.20 2.67 7.96
C ILE A 70 14.63 4.10 7.85
N THR A 71 13.34 4.31 8.15
CA THR A 71 12.90 5.67 8.53
C THR A 71 11.66 5.70 9.44
N ARG A 72 11.97 5.75 10.75
CA ARG A 72 11.27 6.35 11.90
C ARG A 72 9.74 6.61 11.83
N LYS A 73 9.05 5.95 12.78
CA LYS A 73 7.79 6.38 13.41
C LYS A 73 7.76 7.90 13.70
N ASN A 74 6.85 8.63 13.06
CA ASN A 74 6.06 9.78 13.55
C ASN A 74 5.34 10.39 12.34
N THR A 75 4.03 10.59 12.30
CA THR A 75 3.25 11.41 13.23
C THR A 75 1.76 11.10 13.13
N LYS A 76 1.10 10.97 14.29
CA LYS A 76 -0.34 11.26 14.48
C LYS A 76 -0.69 12.57 13.76
N ARG A 77 -1.69 12.56 12.88
CA ARG A 77 -2.61 13.70 12.73
C ARG A 77 -4.01 13.17 12.49
N TYR A 78 -4.79 13.27 13.56
CA TYR A 78 -6.25 13.27 13.59
C TYR A 78 -6.76 14.56 12.94
#